data_AF-A0A7H4MYV9-F1
#
_entry.id   AF-A0A7H4MYV9-F1
#
_cell.length_a   1.000
_cell.length_b   1.000
_cell.length_c   1.000
_cell.angle_alpha   90.00
_cell.angle_beta   90.00
_cell.angle_gamma   90.00
#
_symmetry.space_group_name_H-M   'P 1'
#
loop_
_entity.id
_entity.type
_entity.pdbx_description
1 polymer ?
#
loop_
_entity_poly.entity_id
_entity_poly.type
_entity_poly.pdbx_seq_one_letter_code
_entity_poly.pdbx_strand_id
1 'polypeptide(L)'
;MAVPNNTTNLSRALFLLQNQGLIKLAAKFTDPATTLATPKDIVENPKHLKILEIESPQIPRSLDDVDLAVINGNYALEAGLVPAKDALGLESATNNPYANILVTTPALANDPRIKALAKDLTSPQVAEFIRKQYNGSVIPVAPQS
;
A
#
# COMPACT_ATOMS: atom_id res chain seq x y z
N MET A 1 5.72 14.24 8.48
CA MET A 1 5.07 13.22 7.64
C MET A 1 5.97 12.00 7.57
N ALA A 2 5.64 10.92 8.29
CA ALA A 2 6.38 9.67 8.20
C ALA A 2 5.96 8.88 6.95
N VAL A 3 6.92 8.37 6.19
CA VAL A 3 6.69 7.52 5.02
C VAL A 3 7.66 6.34 5.02
N PRO A 4 7.32 5.22 4.37
CA PRO A 4 8.25 4.11 4.15
C PRO A 4 9.55 4.58 3.48
N ASN A 5 10.70 4.06 3.92
CA ASN A 5 12.01 4.39 3.36
C ASN A 5 12.49 3.42 2.25
N ASN A 6 11.76 2.33 1.98
CA ASN A 6 12.07 1.47 0.86
C ASN A 6 11.47 2.03 -0.44
N THR A 7 12.20 1.88 -1.55
CA THR A 7 11.93 2.58 -2.82
C THR A 7 10.49 2.49 -3.31
N THR A 8 9.90 1.29 -3.35
CA THR A 8 8.56 1.08 -3.90
C THR A 8 7.48 1.67 -3.00
N ASN A 9 7.56 1.44 -1.69
CA ASN A 9 6.55 1.97 -0.76
C ASN A 9 6.71 3.47 -0.52
N LEU A 10 7.93 4.01 -0.60
CA LEU A 10 8.19 5.45 -0.61
C LEU A 10 7.48 6.11 -1.80
N SER A 11 7.73 5.61 -3.01
CA SER A 11 7.08 6.12 -4.22
C SER A 11 5.56 6.03 -4.12
N ARG A 12 5.02 4.87 -3.67
CA ARG A 12 3.60 4.67 -3.43
C ARG A 12 3.01 5.70 -2.46
N ALA A 13 3.70 5.97 -1.36
CA ALA A 13 3.29 6.98 -0.40
C ALA A 13 3.24 8.38 -1.03
N LEU A 14 4.22 8.74 -1.87
CA LEU A 14 4.23 10.02 -2.58
C LEU A 14 3.08 10.15 -3.58
N PHE A 15 2.74 9.08 -4.31
CA PHE A 15 1.57 9.06 -5.18
C PHE A 15 0.25 9.20 -4.40
N LEU A 16 0.14 8.55 -3.23
CA LEU A 16 -1.00 8.74 -2.34
C LEU A 16 -1.12 10.21 -1.90
N LEU A 17 -0.02 10.83 -1.46
CA LEU A 17 0.00 12.24 -1.06
C LEU A 17 -0.39 13.17 -2.22
N GLN A 18 0.05 12.88 -3.44
CA GLN A 18 -0.37 13.60 -4.65
C GLN A 18 -1.87 13.46 -4.90
N ASN A 19 -2.41 12.24 -4.81
CA ASN A 19 -3.83 11.98 -5.02
C ASN A 19 -4.72 12.65 -3.96
N GLN A 20 -4.19 12.86 -2.76
CA GLN A 20 -4.85 13.61 -1.68
C GLN A 20 -4.62 15.14 -1.79
N GLY A 21 -3.92 15.61 -2.83
CA GLY A 21 -3.67 17.04 -3.06
C GLY A 21 -2.71 17.69 -2.04
N LEU A 22 -1.94 16.89 -1.30
CA LEU A 22 -1.03 17.39 -0.26
C LEU A 22 0.30 17.87 -0.83
N ILE A 23 0.74 17.24 -1.92
CA ILE A 23 1.94 17.57 -2.69
C ILE A 23 1.62 17.44 -4.18
N LYS A 24 2.54 17.89 -5.04
CA LYS A 24 2.52 17.59 -6.47
C LYS A 24 3.88 17.05 -6.89
N LEU A 25 3.90 15.96 -7.63
CA LEU A 25 5.10 15.40 -8.24
C LEU A 25 5.33 16.03 -9.62
N ALA A 26 6.58 15.97 -10.10
CA ALA A 26 6.93 16.41 -11.44
C ALA A 26 6.05 15.72 -12.50
N ALA A 27 5.75 16.41 -13.61
CA ALA A 27 4.76 15.99 -14.60
C ALA A 27 4.98 14.60 -15.23
N LYS A 28 6.20 14.04 -15.15
CA LYS A 28 6.51 12.68 -15.61
C LYS A 28 5.94 11.56 -14.71
N PHE A 29 5.54 11.88 -13.48
CA PHE A 29 5.00 10.93 -12.50
C PHE A 29 3.48 10.89 -12.56
N THR A 30 2.96 10.30 -13.64
CA THR A 30 1.52 10.17 -13.90
C THR A 30 0.96 8.80 -13.51
N ASP A 31 1.81 7.77 -13.50
CA ASP A 31 1.39 6.40 -13.24
C ASP A 31 2.31 5.71 -12.21
N PRO A 32 1.77 5.34 -11.02
CA PRO A 32 2.52 4.61 -10.00
C PRO A 32 2.99 3.20 -10.41
N ALA A 33 2.40 2.62 -11.46
CA ALA A 33 2.77 1.30 -11.95
C ALA A 33 4.04 1.30 -12.80
N THR A 34 4.42 2.45 -13.36
CA THR A 34 5.51 2.55 -14.36
C THR A 34 6.69 3.39 -13.89
N THR A 35 6.56 4.11 -12.78
CA THR A 35 7.59 5.05 -12.30
C THR A 35 7.79 4.97 -10.79
N LEU A 36 9.01 5.31 -10.35
CA LEU A 36 9.39 5.38 -8.94
C LEU A 36 9.81 6.81 -8.59
N ALA A 37 8.98 7.50 -7.81
CA ALA A 37 9.21 8.86 -7.35
C ALA A 37 10.01 8.88 -6.04
N THR A 38 10.75 9.97 -5.84
CA THR A 38 11.46 10.29 -4.60
C THR A 38 11.03 11.66 -4.08
N PRO A 39 11.35 12.03 -2.82
CA PRO A 39 11.04 13.37 -2.33
C PRO A 39 11.64 14.51 -3.16
N LYS A 40 12.73 14.25 -3.91
CA LYS A 40 13.34 15.23 -4.83
C LYS A 40 12.47 15.55 -6.05
N ASP A 41 11.50 14.69 -6.34
CA ASP A 41 10.59 14.84 -7.48
C ASP A 41 9.33 15.66 -7.13
N ILE A 42 9.22 16.15 -5.89
CA ILE A 42 8.13 17.02 -5.43
C ILE A 42 8.35 18.44 -5.96
N VAL A 43 7.39 18.93 -6.75
CA VAL A 43 7.43 20.28 -7.36
C VAL A 43 6.54 21.29 -6.65
N GLU A 44 5.50 20.85 -5.94
CA GLU A 44 4.67 21.72 -5.09
C GLU A 44 4.43 21.04 -3.73
N ASN A 45 4.59 21.81 -2.64
CA ASN A 45 4.36 21.37 -1.27
C ASN A 45 3.80 22.55 -0.45
N PRO A 46 2.52 22.94 -0.68
CA PRO A 46 1.94 24.15 -0.11
C PRO A 46 1.83 24.12 1.42
N LYS A 47 1.82 22.93 2.03
CA LYS A 47 1.79 22.73 3.48
C LYS A 47 3.19 22.58 4.10
N HIS A 48 4.26 22.72 3.30
CA HIS A 48 5.65 22.56 3.73
C HIS A 48 5.89 21.27 4.52
N LEU A 49 5.26 20.17 4.10
CA LEU A 49 5.37 18.88 4.76
C LEU A 49 6.84 18.41 4.75
N LYS A 50 7.37 18.08 5.93
CA LYS A 50 8.67 17.42 6.06
C LYS A 50 8.47 15.92 5.88
N ILE A 51 9.04 15.38 4.81
CA ILE A 51 9.04 13.94 4.52
C ILE A 51 10.14 13.29 5.35
N LEU A 52 9.73 12.40 6.27
CA LEU A 52 10.61 11.62 7.12
C LEU A 52 10.54 10.17 6.65
N GLU A 53 11.63 9.68 6.08
CA GLU A 53 11.74 8.31 5.61
C GLU A 53 12.07 7.39 6.78
N ILE A 54 11.20 6.43 7.07
CA ILE A 54 11.29 5.52 8.21
C ILE A 54 11.08 4.07 7.72
N GLU A 55 11.78 3.13 8.33
CA GLU A 55 11.53 1.69 8.13
C GLU A 55 10.05 1.36 8.40
N SER A 56 9.36 0.76 7.42
CA SER A 56 7.90 0.52 7.48
C SER A 56 7.39 -0.06 8.82
N PRO A 57 8.03 -1.06 9.45
CA PRO A 57 7.57 -1.60 10.73
C PRO A 57 7.58 -0.60 11.90
N GLN A 58 8.36 0.48 11.81
CA GLN A 58 8.50 1.47 12.88
C GLN A 58 7.48 2.60 12.78
N ILE A 59 6.87 2.82 11.61
CA ILE A 59 5.95 3.94 11.37
C ILE A 59 4.75 3.95 12.34
N PRO A 60 4.09 2.82 12.68
CA PRO A 60 2.99 2.87 13.65
C PRO A 60 3.41 3.41 15.02
N ARG A 61 4.67 3.18 15.43
CA ARG A 61 5.19 3.66 16.72
C ARG A 61 5.57 5.13 16.69
N SER A 62 5.79 5.72 15.51
CA SER A 62 6.11 7.14 15.38
C SER A 62 4.87 8.03 15.32
N LEU A 63 3.65 7.48 15.43
CA LEU A 63 2.41 8.24 15.27
C LEU A 63 2.24 9.37 16.29
N ASP A 64 2.77 9.20 17.51
CA ASP A 64 2.74 10.25 18.53
C ASP A 64 3.73 11.39 18.24
N ASP A 65 4.71 11.16 17.37
CA ASP A 65 5.79 12.10 17.05
C ASP A 65 5.59 12.81 15.69
N VAL A 66 4.55 12.47 14.93
CA VAL A 66 4.30 13.02 13.59
C VAL A 66 2.84 13.39 13.38
N ASP A 67 2.59 14.49 12.65
CA ASP A 67 1.21 14.92 12.36
C ASP A 67 0.47 13.97 11.40
N LEU A 68 1.22 13.28 10.53
CA LEU A 68 0.71 12.41 9.47
C LEU A 68 1.71 11.28 9.19
N ALA A 69 1.19 10.11 8.84
CA ALA A 69 1.99 8.96 8.43
C ALA A 69 1.32 8.18 7.28
N VAL A 70 2.11 7.64 6.34
CA VAL A 70 1.64 6.58 5.43
C VAL A 70 2.11 5.24 5.98
N ILE A 71 1.16 4.36 6.28
CA ILE A 71 1.42 3.05 6.90
C ILE A 71 0.98 1.95 5.94
N ASN A 72 1.80 0.91 5.77
CA ASN A 72 1.37 -0.30 5.06
C ASN A 72 0.25 -0.99 5.84
N GLY A 73 -0.74 -1.52 5.12
CA GLY A 73 -1.94 -2.11 5.73
C GLY A 73 -1.65 -3.22 6.76
N ASN A 74 -0.65 -4.08 6.52
CA ASN A 74 -0.28 -5.12 7.47
C ASN A 74 0.24 -4.54 8.81
N TYR A 75 1.10 -3.52 8.77
CA TYR A 75 1.64 -2.89 9.99
C TYR A 75 0.58 -2.07 10.71
N ALA A 76 -0.37 -1.46 9.99
CA ALA A 76 -1.52 -0.81 10.60
C ALA A 76 -2.36 -1.82 11.39
N LEU A 77 -2.69 -2.97 10.79
CA LEU A 77 -3.43 -4.05 11.46
C LEU A 77 -2.68 -4.61 12.67
N GLU A 78 -1.37 -4.85 12.54
CA GLU A 78 -0.51 -5.31 13.65
C GLU A 78 -0.46 -4.31 14.82
N ALA A 79 -0.53 -3.01 14.51
CA ALA A 79 -0.61 -1.95 15.51
C ALA A 79 -2.02 -1.73 16.09
N GLY A 80 -3.00 -2.56 15.69
CA GLY A 80 -4.39 -2.46 16.16
C GLY A 80 -5.22 -1.38 15.48
N LEU A 81 -4.69 -0.73 14.43
CA LEU A 81 -5.44 0.21 13.61
C LEU A 81 -6.35 -0.54 12.64
N VAL A 82 -7.50 0.05 12.36
CA VAL A 82 -8.48 -0.41 11.38
C VAL A 82 -8.47 0.59 10.22
N PRO A 83 -7.72 0.35 9.12
CA PRO A 83 -7.59 1.30 8.01
C PRO A 83 -8.92 1.83 7.45
N ALA A 84 -9.95 1.00 7.39
CA ALA A 84 -11.29 1.42 6.94
C ALA A 84 -12.00 2.44 7.85
N LYS A 85 -11.49 2.67 9.07
CA LYS A 85 -12.04 3.60 10.07
C LYS A 85 -11.06 4.70 10.45
N ASP A 86 -9.80 4.34 10.67
CA ASP A 86 -8.81 5.22 11.30
C ASP A 86 -7.99 6.01 10.27
N ALA A 87 -7.99 5.60 9.00
CA ALA A 87 -7.22 6.29 7.97
C ALA A 87 -7.87 7.62 7.56
N LEU A 88 -7.08 8.68 7.51
CA LEU A 88 -7.48 9.99 6.97
C LEU A 88 -7.67 9.96 5.45
N GLY A 89 -6.99 9.04 4.76
CA GLY A 89 -7.08 8.84 3.33
C GLY A 89 -6.59 7.44 2.98
N LEU A 90 -7.28 6.81 2.03
CA LEU A 90 -6.93 5.49 1.50
C LEU A 90 -6.62 5.60 0.01
N GLU A 91 -5.79 4.69 -0.49
CA GLU A 91 -5.64 4.52 -1.93
C GLU A 91 -6.93 3.96 -2.54
N SER A 92 -7.22 4.38 -3.78
CA SER A 92 -8.29 3.77 -4.57
C SER A 92 -8.05 2.27 -4.71
N ALA A 93 -9.10 1.46 -4.52
CA ALA A 93 -9.07 0.05 -4.86
C ALA A 93 -9.17 -0.17 -6.39
N THR A 94 -9.81 0.76 -7.10
CA THR A 94 -9.93 0.74 -8.56
C THR A 94 -8.60 1.12 -9.21
N ASN A 95 -8.16 0.33 -10.19
CA ASN A 95 -6.90 0.52 -10.93
C ASN A 95 -5.65 0.58 -10.02
N ASN A 96 -5.67 -0.12 -8.90
CA ASN A 96 -4.55 -0.15 -7.96
C ASN A 96 -3.47 -1.18 -8.40
N PRO A 97 -2.23 -0.76 -8.68
CA PRO A 97 -1.18 -1.67 -9.15
C PRO A 97 -0.53 -2.50 -8.02
N TYR A 98 -0.96 -2.32 -6.77
CA TYR A 98 -0.28 -2.84 -5.58
C TYR A 98 -0.97 -4.05 -4.94
N ALA A 99 -1.65 -4.87 -5.75
CA ALA A 99 -2.14 -6.16 -5.29
C ALA A 99 -0.98 -7.01 -4.78
N ASN A 100 -1.11 -7.60 -3.58
CA ASN A 100 -0.16 -8.58 -3.09
C ASN A 100 -0.22 -9.84 -3.98
N ILE A 101 0.93 -10.37 -4.37
CA ILE A 101 1.04 -11.49 -5.30
C ILE A 101 1.74 -12.69 -4.66
N LEU A 102 1.38 -13.89 -5.10
CA LEU A 102 2.13 -15.10 -4.83
C LEU A 102 3.33 -15.16 -5.79
N VAL A 103 4.54 -15.20 -5.24
CA VAL A 103 5.79 -15.28 -6.01
C VAL A 103 6.52 -16.59 -5.77
N THR A 104 7.22 -17.07 -6.79
CA THR A 104 8.06 -18.27 -6.73
C THR A 104 9.29 -18.09 -7.62
N THR A 105 10.29 -18.96 -7.50
CA THR A 105 11.43 -18.96 -8.40
C THR A 105 11.03 -19.50 -9.79
N PRO A 106 11.74 -19.13 -10.87
CA PRO A 106 11.42 -19.63 -12.21
C PRO A 106 11.38 -21.16 -12.31
N ALA A 107 12.25 -21.85 -11.57
CA ALA A 107 12.31 -23.31 -11.53
C ALA A 107 11.02 -23.96 -10.97
N LEU A 108 10.28 -23.25 -10.13
CA LEU A 108 9.07 -23.72 -9.48
C LEU A 108 7.79 -23.15 -10.11
N ALA A 109 7.89 -22.41 -11.21
CA ALA A 109 6.74 -21.79 -11.88
C ALA A 109 5.65 -22.81 -12.30
N ASN A 110 6.08 -24.05 -12.61
CA ASN A 110 5.19 -25.13 -13.00
C ASN A 110 4.93 -26.16 -11.90
N ASP A 111 5.43 -25.96 -10.69
CA ASP A 111 5.25 -26.90 -9.58
C ASP A 111 3.75 -27.02 -9.24
N PRO A 112 3.19 -28.24 -9.21
CA PRO A 112 1.76 -28.44 -8.94
C PRO A 112 1.32 -27.92 -7.58
N ARG A 113 2.22 -27.87 -6.58
CA ARG A 113 1.93 -27.34 -5.24
C ARG A 113 1.74 -25.82 -5.27
N ILE A 114 2.54 -25.11 -6.05
CA ILE A 114 2.42 -23.66 -6.23
C ILE A 114 1.13 -23.32 -6.98
N LYS A 115 0.79 -24.09 -8.02
CA LYS A 115 -0.47 -23.93 -8.75
C LYS A 115 -1.70 -24.20 -7.87
N ALA A 116 -1.63 -25.21 -7.02
CA ALA A 116 -2.68 -25.50 -6.04
C ALA A 116 -2.85 -24.33 -5.05
N LEU A 117 -1.76 -23.84 -4.47
CA LEU A 117 -1.79 -22.70 -3.56
C LEU A 117 -2.37 -21.43 -4.24
N ALA A 118 -1.98 -21.14 -5.49
CA ALA A 118 -2.53 -20.01 -6.23
C ALA A 118 -4.05 -20.10 -6.41
N LYS A 119 -4.56 -21.30 -6.71
CA LYS A 119 -6.01 -21.58 -6.80
C LYS A 119 -6.70 -21.38 -5.47
N ASP A 120 -6.12 -21.89 -4.37
CA ASP A 120 -6.73 -21.80 -3.04
C ASP A 120 -6.77 -20.35 -2.56
N LEU A 121 -5.69 -19.59 -2.74
CA LEU A 121 -5.61 -18.16 -2.37
C LEU A 121 -6.58 -17.28 -3.16
N THR A 122 -7.02 -17.70 -4.34
CA THR A 122 -7.99 -16.98 -5.18
C THR A 122 -9.40 -17.59 -5.12
N SER A 123 -9.64 -18.52 -4.20
CA SER A 123 -10.93 -19.20 -4.05
C SER A 123 -12.02 -18.28 -3.46
N PRO A 124 -13.31 -18.55 -3.76
CA PRO A 124 -14.43 -17.83 -3.14
C PRO A 124 -14.41 -17.87 -1.61
N GLN A 125 -13.98 -19.00 -1.03
CA GLN A 125 -13.90 -19.20 0.41
C GLN A 125 -12.87 -18.28 1.06
N VAL A 126 -11.68 -18.15 0.46
CA VAL A 126 -10.65 -17.22 0.94
C VAL A 126 -11.10 -15.77 0.75
N ALA A 127 -11.76 -15.45 -0.38
CA ALA A 127 -12.31 -14.13 -0.61
C ALA A 127 -13.37 -13.75 0.45
N GLU A 128 -14.26 -14.67 0.81
CA GLU A 128 -15.25 -14.48 1.87
C GLU A 128 -14.60 -14.32 3.24
N PHE A 129 -13.61 -15.15 3.57
CA PHE A 129 -12.83 -15.01 4.79
C PHE A 129 -12.20 -13.62 4.90
N ILE A 130 -11.55 -13.14 3.83
CA ILE A 130 -10.91 -11.81 3.80
C ILE A 130 -11.95 -10.71 4.08
N ARG A 131 -13.11 -10.76 3.43
CA ARG A 131 -14.18 -9.76 3.62
C ARG A 131 -14.69 -9.74 5.07
N LYS A 132 -14.87 -10.90 5.69
CA LYS A 132 -15.36 -11.03 7.08
C LYS A 132 -14.31 -10.67 8.12
N GLN A 133 -13.06 -11.08 7.92
CA GLN A 133 -12.02 -10.93 8.92
C GLN A 133 -11.48 -9.50 8.99
N TYR A 134 -11.31 -8.85 7.84
CA TYR A 134 -10.60 -7.58 7.76
C TYR A 134 -11.50 -6.36 7.60
N ASN A 135 -12.82 -6.55 7.56
CA ASN A 135 -13.82 -5.48 7.55
C ASN A 135 -13.53 -4.38 6.52
N GLY A 136 -13.15 -4.79 5.30
CA GLY A 136 -12.80 -3.87 4.20
C GLY A 136 -11.38 -3.29 4.24
N SER A 137 -10.61 -3.53 5.30
CA SER A 137 -9.19 -3.12 5.39
C SER A 137 -8.26 -3.96 4.51
N VAL A 138 -8.72 -5.16 4.11
CA VAL A 138 -8.08 -6.01 3.10
C VAL A 138 -9.15 -6.37 2.07
N ILE A 139 -8.82 -6.20 0.79
CA ILE A 139 -9.75 -6.42 -0.33
C ILE A 139 -9.26 -7.63 -1.13
N PRO A 140 -10.08 -8.67 -1.34
CA PRO A 140 -9.69 -9.81 -2.17
C PRO A 140 -9.64 -9.42 -3.65
N VAL A 141 -8.73 -10.03 -4.40
CA VAL A 141 -8.62 -9.83 -5.86
C VAL A 141 -9.66 -10.62 -6.65
N ALA A 142 -10.30 -11.62 -6.04
CA ALA A 142 -11.36 -12.40 -6.69
C ALA A 142 -12.63 -11.54 -6.87
N PRO A 143 -13.29 -11.58 -8.04
CA PRO A 143 -14.54 -10.87 -8.29
C PRO A 143 -15.59 -11.17 -7.22
N GLN A 144 -16.46 -10.19 -6.93
CA GLN A 144 -17.71 -10.50 -6.22
C GLN A 144 -18.62 -11.23 -7.21
N SER A 145 -19.05 -12.44 -6.86
CA SER A 145 -20.07 -13.22 -7.56
C SER A 145 -21.46 -12.65 -7.32
#